data_AF-A0A956N6J6-F1
#
_entry.id   AF-A0A956N6J6-F1
#
_cell.length_a   1.000
_cell.length_b   1.000
_cell.length_c   1.000
_cell.angle_alpha   90.00
_cell.angle_beta   90.00
_cell.angle_gamma   90.00
#
_symmetry.space_group_name_H-M   'P 1'
#
loop_
_entity.id
_entity.type
_entity.pdbx_description
1 polymer ?
#
loop_
_entity_poly.entity_id
_entity_poly.type
_entity_poly.pdbx_seq_one_letter_code
_entity_poly.pdbx_strand_id
1 'polypeptide(L)'
;MTNFGGVPTRSGGDPERAEVVFLPAPFEGSVSYGGGTSRGPEAILEASCQVETRDEETGIRLEDLSYAVLPAVEAAGEDPVAYSARLEAAVAPLVARGAVPFLLGGEHSVTIGPVRAARAV
;
A
#
# COMPACT_ATOMS: atom_id res chain seq x y z
N MET A 1 -15.60 1.70 2.35
CA MET A 1 -14.14 1.59 2.49
C MET A 1 -13.62 3.00 2.59
N THR A 2 -12.89 3.33 3.65
CA THR A 2 -12.40 4.69 3.91
C THR A 2 -10.99 4.81 3.34
N ASN A 3 -10.72 5.86 2.56
CA ASN A 3 -9.35 6.14 2.07
C ASN A 3 -8.42 6.52 3.23
N PHE A 4 -7.11 6.46 3.01
CA PHE A 4 -6.12 7.02 3.92
C PHE A 4 -6.48 8.49 4.25
N GLY A 5 -6.49 8.85 5.53
CA GLY A 5 -6.86 10.19 5.99
C GLY A 5 -8.37 10.41 6.19
N GLY A 6 -9.24 9.47 5.80
CA GLY A 6 -10.69 9.65 6.01
C GLY A 6 -11.35 10.66 5.07
N VAL A 7 -10.65 11.13 4.03
CA VAL A 7 -11.09 12.23 3.18
C VAL A 7 -11.33 11.83 1.72
N PRO A 8 -12.14 12.60 0.97
CA PRO A 8 -12.20 12.45 -0.47
C PRO A 8 -10.85 12.80 -1.12
N THR A 9 -10.52 12.11 -2.20
CA THR A 9 -9.27 12.32 -2.97
C THR A 9 -9.62 12.72 -4.40
N ARG A 10 -8.66 13.24 -5.18
CA ARG A 10 -8.93 13.62 -6.59
C ARG A 10 -9.34 12.44 -7.48
N SER A 11 -8.95 11.22 -7.13
CA SER A 11 -9.41 10.00 -7.82
C SER A 11 -10.84 9.61 -7.42
N GLY A 12 -11.40 10.20 -6.36
CA GLY A 12 -12.66 9.78 -5.75
C GLY A 12 -12.55 8.46 -4.99
N GLY A 13 -11.34 8.03 -4.64
CA GLY A 13 -11.07 6.69 -4.11
C GLY A 13 -11.11 5.57 -5.15
N ASP A 14 -11.17 5.91 -6.45
CA ASP A 14 -11.12 4.94 -7.55
C ASP A 14 -9.64 4.59 -7.87
N PRO A 15 -9.21 3.33 -7.66
CA PRO A 15 -7.85 2.91 -7.97
C PRO A 15 -7.47 3.07 -9.44
N GLU A 16 -8.41 2.92 -10.37
CA GLU A 16 -8.12 3.01 -11.81
C GLU A 16 -7.84 4.44 -12.27
N ARG A 17 -8.23 5.44 -11.47
CA ARG A 17 -8.01 6.86 -11.73
C ARG A 17 -6.93 7.47 -10.84
N ALA A 18 -6.41 6.70 -9.88
CA ALA A 18 -5.42 7.16 -8.93
C ALA A 18 -4.01 7.18 -9.53
N GLU A 19 -3.26 8.26 -9.26
CA GLU A 19 -1.84 8.38 -9.61
C GLU A 19 -0.97 7.60 -8.61
N VAL A 20 -1.37 7.57 -7.34
CA VAL A 20 -0.73 6.79 -6.27
C VAL A 20 -1.72 5.75 -5.74
N VAL A 21 -1.30 4.48 -5.66
CA VAL A 21 -2.17 3.40 -5.19
C VAL A 21 -1.56 2.77 -3.94
N PHE A 22 -2.24 2.94 -2.81
CA PHE A 22 -1.87 2.31 -1.56
C PHE A 22 -2.22 0.82 -1.62
N LEU A 23 -1.23 -0.02 -1.33
CA LEU A 23 -1.35 -1.48 -1.35
C LEU A 23 -0.91 -2.05 0.02
N PRO A 24 -1.86 -2.40 0.89
CA PRO A 24 -1.55 -3.07 2.14
C PRO A 24 -1.06 -4.50 1.89
N ALA A 25 0.04 -4.89 2.55
CA ALA A 25 0.69 -6.19 2.43
C ALA A 25 0.97 -6.78 3.84
N PRO A 26 -0.07 -7.28 4.53
CA PRO A 26 0.01 -7.77 5.91
C PRO A 26 0.70 -9.14 5.98
N PHE A 27 2.03 -9.15 5.95
CA PHE A 27 2.82 -10.38 5.99
C PHE A 27 3.91 -10.31 7.06
N GLU A 28 4.15 -11.46 7.71
CA GLU A 28 5.18 -11.63 8.74
C GLU A 28 5.88 -12.99 8.69
N GLY A 29 5.79 -13.71 7.56
CA GLY A 29 6.23 -15.10 7.46
C GLY A 29 7.75 -15.34 7.58
N SER A 30 8.58 -14.29 7.44
CA SER A 30 10.04 -14.40 7.63
C SER A 30 10.57 -13.72 8.91
N VAL A 31 9.68 -13.20 9.77
CA VAL A 31 10.09 -12.53 11.01
C VAL A 31 10.80 -13.52 11.94
N SER A 32 12.00 -13.17 12.39
CA SER A 32 12.85 -14.02 13.24
C SER A 32 12.82 -13.63 14.72
N TYR A 33 12.34 -12.43 15.07
CA TYR A 33 12.26 -11.94 16.45
C TYR A 33 11.04 -11.03 16.62
N GLY A 34 10.24 -11.29 17.65
CA GLY A 34 8.96 -10.59 17.85
C GLY A 34 7.87 -11.08 16.89
N GLY A 35 6.84 -10.25 16.69
CA GLY A 35 5.73 -10.54 15.79
C GLY A 35 4.63 -9.47 15.87
N GLY A 36 3.58 -9.67 15.09
CA GLY A 36 2.44 -8.76 14.96
C GLY A 36 2.62 -7.68 13.90
N THR A 37 3.65 -7.77 13.06
CA THR A 37 3.92 -6.81 11.98
C THR A 37 2.87 -6.89 10.86
N SER A 38 2.26 -8.06 10.69
CA SER A 38 1.10 -8.28 9.83
C SER A 38 -0.07 -7.34 10.14
N ARG A 39 -0.20 -6.85 11.38
CA ARG A 39 -1.26 -5.90 11.80
C ARG A 39 -0.93 -4.44 11.49
N GLY A 40 0.31 -4.15 11.10
CA GLY A 40 0.80 -2.79 10.84
C GLY A 40 -0.01 -2.04 9.77
N PRO A 41 -0.27 -2.64 8.60
CA PRO A 41 -1.00 -1.95 7.52
C PRO A 41 -2.40 -1.48 7.93
N GLU A 42 -3.18 -2.32 8.62
CA GLU A 42 -4.51 -1.96 9.12
C GLU A 42 -4.44 -0.86 10.17
N ALA A 43 -3.52 -0.98 11.14
CA ALA A 43 -3.34 0.02 12.20
C ALA A 43 -2.94 1.40 11.64
N ILE A 44 -2.10 1.44 10.59
CA ILE A 44 -1.74 2.69 9.90
C ILE A 44 -2.96 3.31 9.24
N LEU A 45 -3.77 2.51 8.52
CA LEU A 45 -4.97 3.01 7.85
C LEU A 45 -6.00 3.54 8.85
N GLU A 46 -6.22 2.85 9.97
CA GLU A 46 -7.12 3.30 11.03
C GLU A 46 -6.63 4.61 11.66
N ALA A 47 -5.35 4.67 12.04
CA ALA A 47 -4.76 5.85 12.66
C ALA A 47 -4.70 7.06 11.71
N SER A 48 -4.65 6.84 10.39
CA SER A 48 -4.56 7.91 9.39
C SER A 48 -5.71 8.92 9.47
N CYS A 49 -6.87 8.53 10.00
CA CYS A 49 -8.02 9.42 10.15
C CYS A 49 -7.91 10.37 11.36
N GLN A 50 -6.88 10.22 12.19
CA GLN A 50 -6.70 10.97 13.44
C GLN A 50 -5.64 12.09 13.32
N VAL A 51 -5.10 12.31 12.12
CA VAL A 51 -4.10 13.35 11.86
C VAL A 51 -4.69 14.43 10.95
N GLU A 52 -4.17 15.64 11.06
CA GLU A 52 -4.52 16.75 10.17
C GLU A 52 -4.12 16.39 8.72
N THR A 53 -4.99 16.71 7.76
CA THR A 53 -4.77 16.33 6.35
C THR A 53 -3.88 17.29 5.58
N ARG A 54 -3.60 18.46 6.16
CA ARG A 54 -2.72 19.48 5.58
C ARG A 54 -1.35 19.41 6.22
N ASP A 55 -0.33 19.24 5.39
CA ASP A 55 1.05 19.43 5.80
C ASP A 55 1.37 20.93 5.88
N GLU A 56 1.93 21.40 7.01
CA GLU A 56 2.17 22.83 7.23
C GLU A 56 3.33 23.38 6.39
N GLU A 57 4.36 22.58 6.15
CA GLU A 57 5.61 22.99 5.49
C GLU A 57 5.42 23.13 3.98
N THR A 58 4.79 22.14 3.35
CA THR A 58 4.54 22.10 1.90
C THR A 58 3.22 22.77 1.53
N GLY A 59 2.29 22.87 2.49
CA GLY A 59 0.93 23.35 2.27
C GLY A 59 0.03 22.38 1.50
N ILE A 60 0.51 21.18 1.18
CA ILE A 60 -0.23 20.15 0.45
C ILE A 60 -1.27 19.53 1.38
N ARG A 61 -2.45 19.26 0.84
CA ARG A 61 -3.51 18.51 1.52
C ARG A 61 -3.69 17.15 0.88
N LEU A 62 -4.07 16.16 1.69
CA LEU A 62 -4.45 14.85 1.17
C LEU A 62 -5.56 14.94 0.11
N GLU A 63 -6.54 15.82 0.29
CA GLU A 63 -7.65 16.03 -0.65
C GLU A 63 -7.21 16.50 -2.04
N ASP A 64 -6.05 17.15 -2.12
CA ASP A 64 -5.47 17.66 -3.37
C ASP A 64 -4.69 16.58 -4.14
N LEU A 65 -4.49 15.40 -3.53
CA LEU A 65 -3.74 14.29 -4.12
C LEU A 65 -4.68 13.30 -4.85
N SER A 66 -4.16 12.67 -5.90
CA SER A 66 -4.82 11.58 -6.62
C SER A 66 -4.34 10.23 -6.10
N TYR A 67 -5.01 9.71 -5.07
CA TYR A 67 -4.69 8.39 -4.52
C TYR A 67 -5.93 7.57 -4.16
N ALA A 68 -5.75 6.26 -4.10
CA ALA A 68 -6.76 5.31 -3.61
C ALA A 68 -6.09 4.20 -2.80
N VAL A 69 -6.87 3.58 -1.90
CA VAL A 69 -6.43 2.43 -1.11
C VAL A 69 -7.09 1.16 -1.63
N LEU A 70 -6.30 0.18 -2.05
CA LEU A 70 -6.80 -1.14 -2.41
C LEU A 70 -7.04 -2.00 -1.16
N PRO A 71 -7.87 -3.04 -1.27
CA PRO A 71 -7.90 -4.11 -0.26
C PRO A 71 -6.51 -4.70 -0.05
N ALA A 72 -6.26 -5.20 1.16
CA ALA A 72 -5.01 -5.84 1.48
C ALA A 72 -4.73 -7.07 0.59
N VAL A 73 -3.48 -7.23 0.17
CA VAL A 73 -3.00 -8.44 -0.48
C VAL A 73 -2.69 -9.46 0.60
N GLU A 74 -3.73 -10.14 1.06
CA GLU A 74 -3.60 -11.15 2.12
C GLU A 74 -2.71 -12.31 1.68
N ALA A 75 -1.91 -12.84 2.61
CA ALA A 75 -1.19 -14.09 2.39
C ALA A 75 -2.14 -15.28 2.55
N ALA A 76 -2.01 -16.30 1.71
CA ALA A 76 -2.84 -17.51 1.78
C ALA A 76 -2.04 -18.73 2.27
N GLY A 77 -1.34 -18.60 3.40
CA GLY A 77 -0.46 -19.65 3.94
C GLY A 77 0.83 -19.83 3.14
N GLU A 78 1.22 -18.78 2.40
CA GLU A 78 2.40 -18.78 1.55
C GLU A 78 3.69 -18.64 2.34
N ASP A 79 4.76 -19.22 1.81
CA ASP A 79 6.12 -18.85 2.20
C ASP A 79 6.49 -17.46 1.63
N PRO A 80 7.61 -16.85 2.08
CA PRO A 80 8.01 -15.53 1.60
C PRO A 80 8.24 -15.44 0.09
N VAL A 81 8.65 -16.52 -0.57
CA VAL A 81 8.93 -16.54 -2.01
C VAL A 81 7.61 -16.50 -2.79
N ALA A 82 6.64 -17.33 -2.40
CA ALA A 82 5.32 -17.36 -3.01
C ALA A 82 4.57 -16.03 -2.78
N TYR A 83 4.64 -15.48 -1.56
CA TYR A 83 4.02 -14.19 -1.27
C TYR A 83 4.68 -13.03 -2.03
N SER A 84 6.01 -13.06 -2.20
CA SER A 84 6.70 -12.11 -3.07
C SER A 84 6.20 -12.16 -4.52
N ALA A 85 5.94 -13.35 -5.08
CA ALA A 85 5.40 -13.48 -6.43
C ALA A 85 3.96 -12.95 -6.53
N ARG A 86 3.15 -13.14 -5.50
CA ARG A 86 1.80 -12.56 -5.41
C ARG A 86 1.84 -11.03 -5.42
N LEU A 87 2.72 -10.42 -4.63
CA LEU A 87 2.88 -8.96 -4.61
C LEU A 87 3.39 -8.42 -5.95
N GLU A 88 4.31 -9.12 -6.61
CA GLU A 88 4.76 -8.77 -7.96
C GLU A 88 3.58 -8.74 -8.95
N ALA A 89 2.75 -9.79 -8.95
CA ALA A 89 1.57 -9.88 -9.81
C ALA A 89 0.51 -8.79 -9.50
N ALA A 90 0.35 -8.41 -8.23
CA ALA A 90 -0.56 -7.34 -7.82
C ALA A 90 -0.07 -5.94 -8.22
N VAL A 91 1.24 -5.71 -8.20
CA VAL A 91 1.87 -4.41 -8.49
C VAL A 91 2.08 -4.19 -9.99
N ALA A 92 2.38 -5.25 -10.75
CA ALA A 92 2.62 -5.18 -12.19
C ALA A 92 1.57 -4.38 -12.99
N PRO A 93 0.24 -4.60 -12.85
CA PRO A 93 -0.75 -3.82 -13.59
C PRO A 93 -0.80 -2.35 -13.18
N LEU A 94 -0.50 -2.02 -11.91
CA LEU A 94 -0.48 -0.64 -11.42
C LEU A 94 0.65 0.14 -12.10
N VAL A 95 1.84 -0.45 -12.10
CA VAL A 95 3.03 0.14 -12.73
C VAL A 95 2.86 0.22 -14.25
N ALA A 96 2.31 -0.82 -14.89
CA ALA A 96 2.11 -0.85 -16.34
C ALA A 96 1.17 0.27 -16.85
N ARG A 97 0.23 0.74 -16.03
CA ARG A 97 -0.61 1.91 -16.35
C ARG A 97 -0.02 3.25 -15.91
N GLY A 98 1.18 3.27 -15.35
CA GLY A 98 1.87 4.47 -14.87
C GLY A 98 1.49 4.94 -13.47
N ALA A 99 0.74 4.16 -12.70
CA ALA A 99 0.46 4.48 -11.31
C ALA A 99 1.67 4.15 -10.41
N VAL A 100 1.87 4.93 -9.36
CA VAL A 100 2.92 4.73 -8.36
C VAL A 100 2.38 3.82 -7.24
N PRO A 101 2.88 2.59 -7.07
CA PRO A 101 2.49 1.73 -5.96
C PRO A 101 3.09 2.26 -4.64
N PHE A 102 2.25 2.42 -3.62
CA PHE A 102 2.65 2.79 -2.27
C PHE A 102 2.35 1.62 -1.34
N LEU A 103 3.36 0.84 -0.95
CA LEU A 103 3.14 -0.32 -0.10
C LEU A 103 3.08 0.03 1.38
N LEU A 104 2.09 -0.54 2.08
CA LEU A 104 2.07 -0.62 3.53
C LEU A 104 2.39 -2.07 3.91
N GLY A 105 3.65 -2.36 4.24
CA GLY A 105 4.12 -3.70 4.56
C GLY A 105 3.95 -4.07 6.04
N GLY A 106 4.14 -5.36 6.33
CA GLY A 106 4.43 -5.84 7.70
C GLY A 106 5.93 -6.05 7.92
N GLU A 107 6.54 -6.91 7.10
CA GLU A 107 7.95 -7.27 7.19
C GLU A 107 8.74 -6.89 5.92
N HIS A 108 10.08 -7.00 5.93
CA HIS A 108 10.90 -6.43 4.85
C HIS A 108 10.89 -7.23 3.53
N SER A 109 10.67 -8.54 3.57
CA SER A 109 10.69 -9.41 2.38
C SER A 109 9.62 -9.02 1.35
N VAL A 110 8.55 -8.35 1.78
CA VAL A 110 7.46 -7.85 0.92
C VAL A 110 7.93 -6.85 -0.15
N THR A 111 9.14 -6.31 -0.02
CA THR A 111 9.72 -5.34 -0.96
C THR A 111 10.10 -6.00 -2.30
N ILE A 112 10.46 -7.29 -2.30
CA ILE A 112 11.10 -7.95 -3.45
C ILE A 112 10.21 -7.97 -4.70
N GLY A 113 8.97 -8.44 -4.55
CA GLY A 113 8.01 -8.54 -5.65
C GLY A 113 7.67 -7.19 -6.29
N PRO A 114 7.24 -6.18 -5.52
CA PRO A 114 6.97 -4.84 -6.01
C PRO A 114 8.15 -4.21 -6.76
N VAL A 115 9.38 -4.38 -6.27
CA VAL A 115 10.58 -3.87 -6.95
C VAL A 115 10.81 -4.57 -8.29
N ARG A 116 10.58 -5.88 -8.36
CA ARG A 116 10.66 -6.63 -9.64
C ARG A 116 9.61 -6.14 -10.64
N ALA A 117 8.38 -5.92 -10.20
CA ALA A 117 7.32 -5.35 -11.02
C ALA A 117 7.69 -3.94 -11.52
N ALA A 118 8.22 -3.08 -10.65
CA ALA A 118 8.64 -1.73 -11.00
C ALA A 118 9.80 -1.69 -12.02
N ARG A 119 10.70 -2.68 -11.99
CA ARG A 119 11.80 -2.80 -12.96
C ARG A 119 11.34 -3.23 -14.36
N ALA A 120 10.18 -3.85 -14.49
CA ALA A 120 9.74 -4.48 -15.73
C ALA A 120 9.17 -3.49 -16.79
N VAL A 121 9.11 -2.19 -16.46
CA VAL A 121 8.60 -1.11 -17.33
C VAL A 121 9.67 -0.11 -17.73
#